data_AF-A0A1G9Q9N1-F1
#
_entry.id   AF-A0A1G9Q9N1-F1
#
_cell.length_a   1.000
_cell.length_b   1.000
_cell.length_c   1.000
_cell.angle_alpha   90.00
_cell.angle_beta   90.00
_cell.angle_gamma   90.00
#
_symmetry.space_group_name_H-M   'P 1'
#
loop_
_entity.id
_entity.type
_entity.pdbx_description
1 polymer ?
#
loop_
_entity_poly.entity_id
_entity_poly.type
_entity_poly.pdbx_seq_one_letter_code
_entity_poly.pdbx_strand_id
1 'polypeptide(L)'
;MVRVTAPDPQAAGRETADELVRRLSADDAAGVDELLAGITEIRDLVFVGAGLTTIARAHGRQLPPAQRAQASTRQLNLGQLRDRHRGDPDGLRTWLRRSAEEVLVLRALREAAARVAG
;
A
#
# COMPACT_ATOMS: atom_id res chain seq x y z
N MET A 1 23.43 -25.63 17.50
CA MET A 1 23.48 -24.87 16.24
C MET A 1 22.10 -24.25 16.03
N VAL A 2 21.93 -22.98 16.39
CA VAL A 2 20.62 -22.30 16.26
C VAL A 2 20.43 -21.98 14.79
N ARG A 3 19.43 -22.60 14.16
CA ARG A 3 19.00 -22.27 12.80
C ARG A 3 18.34 -20.90 12.87
N VAL A 4 19.07 -19.84 12.52
CA VAL A 4 18.47 -18.53 12.26
C VAL A 4 17.54 -18.72 11.07
N THR A 5 16.24 -18.78 11.33
CA THR A 5 15.24 -18.73 10.26
C THR A 5 15.31 -17.34 9.64
N ALA A 6 15.51 -17.29 8.32
CA ALA A 6 15.40 -16.03 7.58
C ALA A 6 14.05 -15.38 7.91
N PRO A 7 14.01 -14.05 8.10
CA PRO A 7 12.78 -13.34 8.44
C PRO A 7 11.67 -13.61 7.41
N ASP A 8 10.43 -13.74 7.87
CA ASP A 8 9.25 -13.98 7.01
C ASP A 8 9.07 -12.80 6.03
N PRO A 9 9.28 -12.99 4.72
CA PRO A 9 9.16 -11.92 3.74
C PRO A 9 7.76 -11.30 3.69
N GLN A 10 6.73 -12.08 4.03
CA GLN A 10 5.36 -11.58 4.09
C GLN A 10 5.14 -10.69 5.31
N ALA A 11 5.76 -10.99 6.45
CA ALA A 11 5.73 -10.12 7.63
C ALA A 11 6.49 -8.81 7.35
N ALA A 12 7.71 -8.91 6.82
CA ALA A 12 8.53 -7.74 6.48
C ALA A 12 7.84 -6.83 5.46
N GLY A 13 7.19 -7.40 4.44
CA GLY A 13 6.42 -6.62 3.46
C GLY A 13 5.22 -5.90 4.09
N ARG A 14 4.53 -6.52 5.04
CA ARG A 14 3.42 -5.88 5.78
C ARG A 14 3.92 -4.71 6.64
N GLU A 15 4.99 -4.92 7.40
CA GLU A 15 5.61 -3.87 8.22
C GLU A 15 6.07 -2.67 7.37
N THR A 16 6.68 -2.97 6.22
CA THR A 16 7.12 -1.93 5.27
C THR A 16 5.92 -1.19 4.65
N ALA A 17 4.81 -1.88 4.38
CA ALA A 17 3.59 -1.24 3.89
C ALA A 17 2.98 -0.29 4.94
N ASP A 18 2.96 -0.70 6.21
CA ASP A 18 2.51 0.15 7.32
C ASP A 18 3.43 1.36 7.48
N GLU A 19 4.74 1.17 7.37
CA GLU A 19 5.71 2.27 7.45
C GLU A 19 5.56 3.27 6.30
N LEU A 20 5.40 2.79 5.07
CA LEU A 20 5.17 3.65 3.90
C LEU A 20 3.92 4.52 4.09
N VAL A 21 2.83 3.94 4.59
CA VAL A 21 1.60 4.67 4.89
C VAL A 21 1.81 5.67 6.04
N ARG A 22 2.58 5.32 7.08
CA ARG A 22 2.93 6.26 8.16
C ARG A 22 3.69 7.48 7.65
N ARG A 23 4.77 7.28 6.90
CA ARG A 23 5.60 8.38 6.37
C ARG A 23 4.80 9.30 5.45
N LEU A 24 3.99 8.74 4.55
CA LEU A 24 3.10 9.56 3.71
C LEU A 24 2.07 10.35 4.52
N SER A 25 1.53 9.77 5.60
CA SER A 25 0.60 10.48 6.48
C SER A 25 1.27 11.62 7.26
N ALA A 26 2.59 11.54 7.45
CA ALA A 26 3.42 12.54 8.12
C ALA A 26 4.01 13.57 7.14
N ASP A 27 3.66 13.50 5.85
CA ASP A 27 4.23 14.32 4.77
C ASP A 27 5.76 14.19 4.63
N ASP A 28 6.31 13.05 5.04
CA ASP A 28 7.74 12.73 4.97
C ASP A 28 8.13 12.19 3.59
N ALA A 29 8.12 13.07 2.59
CA ALA A 29 8.43 12.70 1.21
C ALA A 29 9.85 12.11 1.06
N ALA A 30 10.83 12.69 1.75
CA ALA A 30 12.22 12.23 1.70
C ALA A 30 12.36 10.81 2.29
N GLY A 31 11.76 10.57 3.46
CA GLY A 31 11.77 9.23 4.06
C GLY A 31 11.00 8.20 3.24
N VAL A 32 9.94 8.60 2.51
CA VAL A 32 9.27 7.70 1.55
C VAL A 32 10.23 7.29 0.43
N ASP A 33 10.95 8.25 -0.15
CA ASP A 33 11.87 7.99 -1.25
C ASP A 33 13.04 7.11 -0.80
N GLU A 34 13.61 7.39 0.39
CA GLU A 34 14.65 6.56 1.01
C GLU A 34 14.17 5.13 1.27
N LEU A 35 12.97 4.98 1.84
CA LEU A 35 12.38 3.67 2.13
C LEU A 35 12.20 2.84 0.84
N LEU A 36 11.65 3.45 -0.20
CA LEU A 36 11.40 2.77 -1.48
C LEU A 36 12.70 2.45 -2.21
N ALA A 37 13.70 3.35 -2.17
CA ALA A 37 15.02 3.12 -2.76
C ALA A 37 15.75 1.95 -2.07
N GLY A 38 15.54 1.76 -0.78
CA GLY A 38 16.11 0.64 0.00
C GLY A 38 15.59 -0.74 -0.36
N ILE A 39 14.47 -0.85 -1.10
CA ILE A 39 13.90 -2.14 -1.53
C ILE A 39 14.45 -2.48 -2.91
N THR A 40 15.41 -3.40 -2.98
CA THR A 40 16.11 -3.74 -4.24
C THR A 40 15.45 -4.88 -4.99
N GLU A 41 14.82 -5.81 -4.29
CA GLU A 41 14.26 -7.03 -4.88
C GLU A 41 12.80 -6.84 -5.30
N ILE A 42 12.48 -7.26 -6.53
CA ILE A 42 11.11 -7.28 -7.06
C ILE A 42 10.17 -8.07 -6.13
N ARG A 43 10.67 -9.18 -5.57
CA ARG A 43 9.91 -10.02 -4.63
C ARG A 43 9.46 -9.22 -3.41
N ASP A 44 10.33 -8.39 -2.86
CA ASP A 44 10.03 -7.61 -1.66
C ASP A 44 9.04 -6.50 -2.00
N LEU A 45 9.22 -5.81 -3.14
CA LEU A 45 8.24 -4.83 -3.66
C LEU A 45 6.84 -5.45 -3.80
N VAL A 46 6.73 -6.70 -4.27
CA VAL A 46 5.45 -7.42 -4.37
C VAL A 46 4.84 -7.69 -2.99
N PHE A 47 5.64 -8.07 -1.99
CA PHE A 47 5.13 -8.28 -0.63
C PHE A 47 4.65 -6.99 0.03
N VAL A 48 5.35 -5.87 -0.17
CA VAL A 48 4.87 -4.55 0.27
C VAL A 48 3.52 -4.23 -0.36
N GLY A 49 3.39 -4.43 -1.67
CA GLY A 49 2.14 -4.19 -2.38
C GLY A 49 0.98 -5.09 -1.92
N ALA A 50 1.27 -6.34 -1.53
CA ALA A 50 0.27 -7.23 -0.92
C ALA A 50 -0.19 -6.72 0.46
N GLY A 51 0.73 -6.15 1.25
CA GLY A 51 0.43 -5.43 2.49
C GLY A 51 -0.52 -4.25 2.25
N LEU A 52 -0.18 -3.36 1.30
CA LEU A 52 -1.00 -2.20 0.93
C LEU A 52 -2.40 -2.62 0.44
N THR A 53 -2.49 -3.67 -0.37
CA THR A 53 -3.77 -4.22 -0.86
C THR A 53 -4.64 -4.70 0.31
N THR A 54 -4.03 -5.33 1.30
CA THR A 54 -4.74 -5.81 2.50
C THR A 54 -5.31 -4.63 3.29
N ILE A 55 -4.51 -3.58 3.51
CA ILE A 55 -4.92 -2.35 4.20
C ILE A 55 -6.05 -1.65 3.43
N ALA A 56 -5.89 -1.46 2.12
CA ALA A 56 -6.89 -0.81 1.27
C ALA A 56 -8.23 -1.56 1.30
N ARG A 57 -8.22 -2.90 1.20
CA ARG A 57 -9.45 -3.70 1.29
C ARG A 57 -10.11 -3.61 2.66
N ALA A 58 -9.33 -3.54 3.74
CA ALA A 58 -9.88 -3.36 5.08
C ALA A 58 -10.65 -2.03 5.21
N HIS A 59 -10.07 -0.93 4.71
CA HIS A 59 -10.75 0.37 4.69
C HIS A 59 -11.96 0.38 3.74
N GLY A 60 -11.81 -0.18 2.53
CA GLY A 60 -12.88 -0.20 1.53
C GLY A 60 -14.16 -0.93 2.00
N ARG A 61 -14.03 -1.99 2.81
CA ARG A 61 -15.20 -2.68 3.39
C ARG A 61 -16.05 -1.78 4.31
N GLN A 62 -15.44 -0.77 4.92
CA GLN A 62 -16.10 0.16 5.84
C GLN A 62 -16.77 1.34 5.12
N LEU A 63 -16.60 1.47 3.81
CA LEU A 63 -17.18 2.57 3.02
C LEU A 63 -18.64 2.29 2.62
N PRO A 64 -19.48 3.34 2.49
CA PRO A 64 -20.77 3.30 1.80
C PRO A 64 -20.72 2.64 0.40
N PRO A 65 -21.83 2.06 -0.10
CA PRO A 65 -21.82 1.29 -1.35
C PRO A 65 -21.23 2.01 -2.56
N ALA A 66 -21.59 3.28 -2.79
CA ALA A 66 -21.08 4.06 -3.92
C ALA A 66 -19.56 4.28 -3.82
N GLN A 67 -19.07 4.66 -2.64
CA GLN A 67 -17.64 4.86 -2.40
C GLN A 67 -16.84 3.56 -2.47
N ARG A 68 -17.43 2.44 -2.00
CA ARG A 68 -16.83 1.10 -2.12
C ARG A 68 -16.68 0.65 -3.58
N ALA A 69 -17.67 0.94 -4.42
CA ALA A 69 -17.60 0.67 -5.85
C ALA A 69 -16.45 1.48 -6.50
N GLN A 70 -16.35 2.78 -6.20
CA GLN A 70 -15.25 3.63 -6.65
C GLN A 70 -13.89 3.10 -6.19
N ALA A 71 -13.75 2.71 -4.92
CA ALA A 71 -12.53 2.13 -4.38
C ALA A 71 -12.13 0.86 -5.14
N SER A 72 -13.09 0.00 -5.48
CA SER A 72 -12.84 -1.22 -6.26
C SER A 72 -12.27 -0.90 -7.65
N THR A 73 -12.82 0.10 -8.35
CA THR A 73 -12.30 0.56 -9.64
C THR A 73 -10.88 1.12 -9.52
N ARG A 74 -10.59 1.91 -8.49
CA ARG A 74 -9.23 2.45 -8.24
C ARG A 74 -8.22 1.33 -7.99
N GLN A 75 -8.60 0.31 -7.23
CA GLN A 75 -7.78 -0.88 -7.00
C GLN A 75 -7.51 -1.68 -8.29
N LEU A 76 -8.49 -1.79 -9.20
CA LEU A 76 -8.27 -2.41 -10.51
C LEU A 76 -7.25 -1.64 -11.35
N ASN A 77 -7.33 -0.30 -11.36
CA ASN A 77 -6.38 0.54 -12.09
C ASN A 77 -4.95 0.44 -11.52
N LEU A 78 -4.82 0.34 -10.18
CA LEU A 78 -3.53 0.06 -9.54
C LEU A 78 -2.99 -1.33 -9.89
N GLY A 79 -3.87 -2.35 -9.97
CA GLY A 79 -3.49 -3.68 -10.44
C GLY A 79 -2.94 -3.68 -11.87
N GLN A 80 -3.59 -2.95 -12.79
CA GLN A 80 -3.09 -2.79 -14.15
C GLN A 80 -1.75 -2.05 -14.21
N LEU A 81 -1.56 -1.03 -13.36
CA LEU A 81 -0.28 -0.33 -13.26
C LEU A 81 0.84 -1.27 -12.82
N ARG A 82 0.61 -2.07 -11.77
CA ARG A 82 1.54 -3.11 -11.31
C ARG A 82 1.93 -4.04 -12.44
N ASP A 83 0.93 -4.54 -13.17
CA ASP A 83 1.16 -5.56 -14.19
C ASP A 83 2.00 -5.03 -15.36
N ARG A 84 1.87 -3.73 -15.69
CA ARG A 84 2.73 -3.06 -16.69
C ARG A 84 4.19 -2.97 -16.26
N HIS A 85 4.46 -2.85 -14.96
CA HIS A 85 5.82 -2.70 -14.40
C HIS A 85 6.35 -3.97 -13.72
N ARG A 86 5.74 -5.14 -13.94
CA ARG A 86 6.05 -6.38 -13.18
C ARG A 86 7.52 -6.82 -13.16
N GLY A 87 8.33 -6.37 -14.13
CA GLY A 87 9.77 -6.65 -14.23
C GLY A 87 10.65 -5.41 -14.04
N ASP A 88 10.07 -4.29 -13.64
CA ASP A 88 10.71 -2.98 -13.54
C ASP A 88 10.63 -2.48 -12.08
N PRO A 89 11.73 -2.57 -11.31
CA PRO A 89 11.76 -2.15 -9.91
C PRO A 89 11.35 -0.69 -9.70
N ASP A 90 11.76 0.22 -10.59
CA ASP A 90 11.43 1.66 -10.46
C ASP A 90 9.95 1.91 -10.72
N GLY A 91 9.41 1.22 -11.73
CA GLY A 91 7.97 1.19 -11.99
C GLY A 91 7.16 0.63 -10.83
N LEU A 92 7.67 -0.43 -10.17
CA LEU A 92 7.04 -1.00 -8.98
C LEU A 92 7.11 -0.06 -7.77
N ARG A 93 8.22 0.65 -7.54
CA ARG A 93 8.30 1.69 -6.50
C ARG A 93 7.29 2.81 -6.73
N THR A 94 7.12 3.24 -7.98
CA THR A 94 6.09 4.20 -8.37
C THR A 94 4.69 3.67 -8.08
N TRP A 95 4.43 2.39 -8.40
CA TRP A 95 3.17 1.72 -8.08
C TRP A 95 2.92 1.62 -6.56
N LEU A 96 3.93 1.32 -5.76
CA LEU A 96 3.81 1.25 -4.30
C LEU A 96 3.44 2.60 -3.69
N ARG A 97 4.11 3.67 -4.12
CA ARG A 97 3.78 5.04 -3.67
C ARG A 97 2.31 5.36 -3.93
N ARG A 98 1.83 5.16 -5.16
CA ARG A 98 0.42 5.38 -5.52
C ARG A 98 -0.55 4.48 -4.75
N SER A 99 -0.16 3.25 -4.47
CA SER A 99 -0.97 2.31 -3.70
C SER A 99 -1.09 2.71 -2.24
N ALA A 100 -0.04 3.31 -1.65
CA ALA A 100 -0.07 3.83 -0.29
C ALA A 100 -0.84 5.17 -0.20
N GLU A 101 -0.71 6.05 -1.19
CA GLU A 101 -1.55 7.24 -1.33
C GLU A 101 -3.04 6.87 -1.39
N GLU A 102 -3.39 5.80 -2.11
CA GLU A 102 -4.77 5.28 -2.14
C GLU A 102 -5.27 4.85 -0.76
N VAL A 103 -4.42 4.26 0.08
CA VAL A 103 -4.78 3.95 1.47
C VAL A 103 -5.18 5.21 2.23
N LEU A 104 -4.47 6.32 2.05
CA LEU A 104 -4.79 7.59 2.70
C LEU A 104 -6.12 8.16 2.20
N VAL A 105 -6.39 8.07 0.89
CA VAL A 105 -7.68 8.45 0.31
C VAL A 105 -8.82 7.64 0.94
N LEU A 106 -8.67 6.33 1.07
CA LEU A 106 -9.70 5.47 1.66
C LEU A 106 -9.92 5.76 3.15
N ARG A 107 -8.87 6.11 3.89
CA ARG A 107 -8.97 6.56 5.29
C ARG A 107 -9.77 7.86 5.40
N ALA A 108 -9.45 8.86 4.57
CA ALA A 108 -10.14 10.14 4.56
C ALA A 108 -11.63 9.99 4.18
N LEU A 109 -11.94 9.15 3.18
CA LEU A 109 -13.33 8.86 2.79
C LEU A 109 -14.11 8.22 3.94
N ARG A 110 -13.50 7.28 4.67
CA ARG A 110 -14.11 6.64 5.83
C ARG A 110 -14.40 7.65 6.93
N GLU A 111 -13.44 8.51 7.25
CA GLU A 111 -13.60 9.54 8.28
C GLU A 111 -14.66 10.58 7.90
N ALA A 112 -14.77 10.93 6.62
CA ALA A 112 -15.85 11.77 6.12
C ALA A 112 -17.21 11.07 6.25
N ALA A 113 -17.31 9.79 5.88
CA ALA A 113 -18.55 9.02 6.01
C ALA A 113 -19.00 8.87 7.48
N ALA A 114 -18.07 8.65 8.40
CA ALA A 114 -18.35 8.53 9.83
C ALA A 114 -18.93 9.84 10.41
N ARG A 115 -18.44 11.01 9.97
CA ARG A 115 -18.95 12.32 10.40
C ARG A 115 -20.36 12.65 9.92
N VAL A 116 -20.80 12.04 8.82
CA VAL A 116 -22.17 12.24 8.29
C VAL A 116 -23.17 11.30 8.97
N ALA A 117 -22.70 10.17 9.48
CA ALA A 117 -23.54 9.16 10.11
C ALA A 117 -23.75 9.35 11.62
N GLY A 118 -22.89 10.15 12.28
CA GLY A 118 -22.99 10.50 13.70
C GLY A 118 -23.59 11.88 13.90
#